data_AF-A0A1V0QEG2-F1
#
_entry.id   AF-A0A1V0QEG2-F1
#
_cell.length_a   1.000
_cell.length_b   1.000
_cell.length_c   1.000
_cell.angle_alpha   90.00
_cell.angle_beta   90.00
_cell.angle_gamma   90.00
#
_symmetry.space_group_name_H-M   'P 1'
#
loop_
_entity.id
_entity.type
_entity.pdbx_description
1 polymer ?
#
loop_
_entity_poly.entity_id
_entity_poly.type
_entity_poly.pdbx_seq_one_letter_code
_entity_poly.pdbx_strand_id
1 'polypeptide(L)'
;MVKIDRQYSSVEIEKAEEVLLHEKTLINGTYNKKEVVEALKLVFHKKCYLCENKNVTSYQIDHLRPHRQDKDKKFDWENLFLSCAHCNSIKSDAFEHILDCSIEDIDSMISFRKTGRFCHDERIVIQPLSSEQKVL
;
A
#
# COMPACT_ATOMS: atom_id res chain seq x y z
N MET A 1 6.20 -9.21 -7.08
CA MET A 1 5.10 -8.52 -6.37
C MET A 1 3.92 -8.43 -7.32
N VAL A 2 2.68 -8.67 -6.88
CA VAL A 2 1.54 -8.59 -7.82
C VAL A 2 1.21 -7.14 -8.13
N LYS A 3 1.31 -6.73 -9.40
CA LYS A 3 0.77 -5.44 -9.87
C LYS A 3 -0.72 -5.38 -9.56
N ILE A 4 -1.13 -4.39 -8.77
CA ILE A 4 -2.53 -4.18 -8.41
C ILE A 4 -3.11 -3.13 -9.34
N ASP A 5 -4.03 -3.53 -10.19
CA ASP A 5 -4.68 -2.60 -11.11
C ASP A 5 -5.88 -1.93 -10.43
N ARG A 6 -5.75 -0.63 -10.14
CA ARG A 6 -6.85 0.19 -9.58
C ARG A 6 -7.78 0.75 -10.66
N GLN A 7 -7.50 0.56 -11.94
CA GLN A 7 -8.24 1.16 -13.05
C GLN A 7 -9.62 0.53 -13.29
N TYR A 8 -9.98 -0.52 -12.56
CA TYR A 8 -11.30 -1.12 -12.67
C TYR A 8 -12.33 -0.29 -11.91
N SER A 9 -13.07 0.59 -12.60
CA SER A 9 -14.21 1.27 -11.98
C SER A 9 -15.27 0.24 -11.63
N SER A 10 -15.39 -0.06 -10.34
CA SER A 10 -16.46 -0.84 -9.78
C SER A 10 -17.39 0.09 -9.01
N VAL A 11 -18.68 -0.23 -9.00
CA VAL A 11 -19.71 0.55 -8.27
C VAL A 11 -19.31 0.72 -6.80
N GLU A 12 -18.58 -0.25 -6.24
CA GLU A 12 -18.04 -0.21 -4.88
C GLU A 12 -16.94 0.84 -4.68
N ILE A 13 -16.09 1.10 -5.68
CA ILE A 13 -15.04 2.13 -5.61
C ILE A 13 -15.65 3.52 -5.66
N GLU A 14 -16.53 3.79 -6.64
CA GLU A 14 -17.22 5.08 -6.76
C GLU A 14 -17.97 5.42 -5.45
N LYS A 15 -18.65 4.42 -4.88
CA LYS A 15 -19.33 4.57 -3.59
C LYS A 15 -18.37 4.86 -2.44
N ALA A 16 -17.19 4.24 -2.43
CA ALA A 16 -16.18 4.50 -1.40
C ALA A 16 -15.63 5.92 -1.51
N GLU A 17 -15.38 6.43 -2.72
CA GLU A 17 -14.92 7.80 -2.98
C GLU A 17 -15.96 8.83 -2.52
N GLU A 18 -17.25 8.61 -2.84
CA GLU A 18 -18.34 9.47 -2.36
C GLU A 18 -18.40 9.54 -0.83
N VAL A 19 -18.27 8.39 -0.16
CA VAL A 19 -18.25 8.31 1.31
C VAL A 19 -17.05 9.07 1.88
N LEU A 20 -15.87 8.93 1.28
CA LEU A 20 -14.66 9.65 1.70
C LEU A 20 -14.83 11.17 1.53
N LEU A 21 -15.41 11.60 0.40
CA LEU A 21 -15.66 13.02 0.14
C LEU A 21 -16.64 13.62 1.15
N HIS A 22 -17.72 12.90 1.46
CA HIS A 22 -18.68 13.30 2.49
C HIS A 22 -18.00 13.38 3.87
N GLU A 23 -17.26 12.35 4.28
CA GLU A 23 -16.57 12.32 5.57
C GLU A 23 -15.51 13.41 5.71
N LYS A 24 -14.85 13.79 4.60
CA LYS A 24 -13.89 14.89 4.58
C LYS A 24 -14.52 16.24 4.98
N THR A 25 -15.79 16.46 4.67
CA THR A 25 -16.51 17.69 5.05
C THR A 25 -16.83 17.76 6.54
N LEU A 26 -16.90 16.61 7.21
CA LEU A 26 -17.22 16.54 8.64
C LEU A 26 -16.03 16.98 9.50
N ILE A 27 -16.34 17.62 10.63
CA ILE A 27 -15.32 18.06 11.60
C ILE A 27 -14.59 16.84 12.19
N ASN A 28 -15.33 15.78 12.52
CA ASN A 28 -14.82 14.52 13.09
C ASN A 28 -14.95 13.34 12.10
N GLY A 29 -14.80 13.60 10.80
CA GLY A 29 -14.89 12.58 9.77
C GLY A 29 -13.87 11.46 9.94
N THR A 30 -14.27 10.24 9.55
CA THR A 30 -13.42 9.05 9.59
C THR A 30 -13.35 8.38 8.23
N TYR A 31 -12.14 8.00 7.82
CA TYR A 31 -11.89 7.21 6.61
C TYR A 31 -12.18 5.72 6.82
N ASN A 32 -12.25 5.27 8.08
CA ASN A 32 -12.49 3.87 8.43
C ASN A 32 -13.99 3.55 8.41
N LYS A 33 -14.58 3.60 7.21
CA LYS A 33 -15.95 3.20 6.93
C LYS A 33 -15.99 1.83 6.29
N LYS A 34 -17.10 1.11 6.45
CA LYS A 34 -17.24 -0.26 5.94
C LYS A 34 -17.14 -0.29 4.42
N GLU A 35 -17.74 0.68 3.76
CA GLU A 35 -17.74 0.87 2.32
C GLU A 35 -16.30 0.99 1.78
N VAL A 36 -15.48 1.83 2.43
CA VAL A 36 -14.07 2.04 2.08
C VAL A 36 -13.25 0.75 2.29
N VAL A 37 -13.45 0.08 3.43
CA VAL A 37 -12.73 -1.17 3.74
C VAL A 37 -13.08 -2.29 2.75
N GLU A 38 -14.36 -2.45 2.39
CA GLU A 38 -14.78 -3.49 1.44
C GLU A 38 -14.28 -3.19 0.02
N ALA A 39 -14.31 -1.93 -0.42
CA ALA A 39 -13.72 -1.53 -1.70
C ALA A 39 -12.21 -1.82 -1.74
N LEU A 40 -11.47 -1.46 -0.67
CA LEU A 40 -10.04 -1.78 -0.57
C LEU A 40 -9.79 -3.30 -0.56
N LYS A 41 -10.61 -4.10 0.12
CA LYS A 41 -10.52 -5.57 0.06
C LYS A 41 -10.71 -6.12 -1.35
N LEU A 42 -11.57 -5.50 -2.15
CA LEU A 42 -11.79 -5.90 -3.54
C LEU A 42 -10.56 -5.58 -4.39
N VAL A 43 -10.07 -4.34 -4.33
CA VAL A 43 -8.90 -3.86 -5.08
C VAL A 43 -7.64 -4.67 -4.75
N PHE A 44 -7.36 -4.88 -3.46
CA PHE A 44 -6.16 -5.59 -3.01
C PHE A 44 -6.36 -7.12 -2.97
N HIS A 45 -7.47 -7.65 -3.50
CA HIS A 45 -7.81 -9.07 -3.49
C HIS A 45 -7.68 -9.74 -2.10
N LYS A 46 -8.06 -9.01 -1.04
CA LYS A 46 -7.92 -9.44 0.37
C LYS A 46 -6.48 -9.84 0.71
N LYS A 47 -5.50 -9.06 0.25
CA LYS A 47 -4.09 -9.20 0.61
C LYS A 47 -3.57 -7.90 1.22
N CYS A 48 -2.60 -8.03 2.11
CA CYS A 48 -1.80 -6.87 2.53
C CYS A 48 -0.92 -6.40 1.36
N TYR A 49 -0.90 -5.10 1.06
CA TYR A 49 -0.07 -4.57 -0.03
C TYR A 49 1.45 -4.70 0.21
N LEU A 50 1.88 -4.80 1.48
CA LEU A 50 3.30 -4.90 1.84
C LEU A 50 3.82 -6.33 1.88
N CYS A 51 3.09 -7.25 2.52
CA CYS A 51 3.54 -8.63 2.72
C CYS A 51 2.81 -9.67 1.88
N GLU A 52 1.82 -9.25 1.09
CA GLU A 52 0.97 -10.09 0.22
C GLU A 52 0.24 -11.25 0.91
N ASN A 53 0.26 -11.32 2.24
CA ASN A 53 -0.38 -12.38 2.98
C ASN A 53 -1.92 -12.29 2.82
N LYS A 54 -2.55 -13.41 2.48
CA LYS A 54 -4.01 -13.57 2.39
C LYS A 54 -4.66 -13.93 3.73
N ASN A 55 -3.92 -14.58 4.63
CA ASN A 55 -4.42 -15.09 5.91
C ASN A 55 -4.29 -14.04 7.01
N VAL A 56 -4.77 -12.83 6.73
CA VAL A 56 -4.69 -11.72 7.68
C VAL A 56 -5.89 -11.76 8.62
N THR A 57 -5.63 -11.83 9.92
CA THR A 57 -6.68 -11.84 10.96
C THR A 57 -7.40 -10.50 11.08
N SER A 58 -6.67 -9.39 10.90
CA SER A 58 -7.21 -8.03 11.01
C SER A 58 -6.63 -7.12 9.92
N TYR A 59 -7.54 -6.60 9.09
CA TYR A 59 -7.22 -5.58 8.09
C TYR A 59 -7.30 -4.20 8.70
N GLN A 60 -6.38 -3.33 8.32
CA GLN A 60 -6.36 -1.91 8.63
C GLN A 60 -6.17 -1.12 7.34
N ILE A 61 -6.63 0.14 7.37
CA ILE A 61 -6.36 1.09 6.31
C ILE A 61 -5.07 1.80 6.68
N ASP A 62 -4.08 1.70 5.81
CA ASP A 62 -2.80 2.38 5.91
C ASP A 62 -2.73 3.53 4.89
N HIS A 63 -2.00 4.57 5.25
CA HIS A 63 -1.73 5.71 4.38
C HIS A 63 -0.34 5.53 3.76
N LEU A 64 -0.28 5.43 2.44
CA LEU A 64 0.99 5.26 1.72
C LEU A 64 1.97 6.37 2.09
N ARG A 65 1.48 7.62 2.09
CA ARG A 65 2.15 8.81 2.61
C ARG A 65 1.48 9.25 3.90
N PRO A 66 2.25 9.43 4.99
CA PRO A 66 1.69 9.86 6.27
C PRO A 66 1.02 11.23 6.09
N HIS A 67 -0.23 11.36 6.57
CA HIS A 67 -1.00 12.56 6.33
C HIS A 67 -0.51 13.78 7.14
N ARG A 68 0.20 13.57 8.27
CA ARG A 68 0.66 14.64 9.19
C ARG A 68 -0.37 15.78 9.44
N GLN A 69 -1.65 15.42 9.63
CA GLN A 69 -2.81 16.32 9.84
C GLN A 69 -3.38 17.00 8.58
N ASP A 70 -2.87 16.67 7.40
CA ASP A 70 -3.44 17.08 6.12
C ASP A 70 -4.73 16.29 5.84
N LYS A 71 -5.85 17.00 5.74
CA LYS A 71 -7.16 16.40 5.43
C LYS A 71 -7.21 15.88 4.00
N ASP A 72 -6.51 16.48 3.07
CA ASP A 72 -6.52 16.04 1.68
C ASP A 72 -5.88 14.65 1.59
N LYS A 73 -4.68 14.47 2.17
CA LYS A 73 -4.00 13.18 2.22
C LYS A 73 -4.72 12.12 3.05
N LYS A 74 -5.45 12.54 4.10
CA LYS A 74 -6.16 11.60 4.99
C LYS A 74 -7.33 10.90 4.29
N PHE A 75 -8.03 11.60 3.39
CA PHE A 75 -9.23 11.11 2.70
C PHE A 75 -9.00 10.83 1.21
N ASP A 76 -7.77 11.00 0.71
CA ASP A 76 -7.39 10.69 -0.66
C ASP A 76 -7.38 9.17 -0.89
N TRP A 77 -8.24 8.69 -1.79
CA TRP A 77 -8.38 7.28 -2.15
C TRP A 77 -7.07 6.66 -2.64
N GLU A 78 -6.30 7.41 -3.42
CA GLU A 78 -5.01 6.97 -3.96
C GLU A 78 -3.93 6.90 -2.88
N ASN A 79 -4.16 7.49 -1.71
CA ASN A 79 -3.28 7.36 -0.56
C ASN A 79 -3.71 6.24 0.41
N LEU A 80 -4.87 5.61 0.23
CA LEU A 80 -5.39 4.54 1.10
C LEU A 80 -5.05 3.15 0.56
N PHE A 81 -4.46 2.33 1.43
CA PHE A 81 -4.01 0.97 1.12
C PHE A 81 -4.49 -0.03 2.16
N LEU A 82 -4.73 -1.26 1.70
CA LEU A 82 -5.11 -2.37 2.59
C LEU A 82 -3.88 -3.02 3.22
N SER A 83 -3.72 -2.88 4.52
CA SER A 83 -2.59 -3.46 5.26
C SER A 83 -3.05 -4.42 6.36
N CYS A 84 -2.14 -5.29 6.81
CA CYS A 84 -2.34 -6.03 8.05
C CYS A 84 -1.83 -5.22 9.25
N ALA A 85 -2.37 -5.49 10.43
CA ALA A 85 -1.96 -4.78 11.65
C ALA A 85 -0.46 -4.85 11.95
N HIS A 86 0.21 -5.95 11.57
CA HIS A 86 1.64 -6.12 11.76
C HIS A 86 2.49 -5.22 10.85
N CYS A 87 2.16 -5.16 9.55
CA CYS A 87 2.91 -4.30 8.63
C CYS A 87 2.61 -2.82 8.87
N ASN A 88 1.36 -2.49 9.23
CA ASN A 88 0.95 -1.12 9.55
C ASN A 88 1.72 -0.56 10.76
N SER A 89 1.91 -1.39 11.80
CA SER A 89 2.66 -0.96 12.99
C SER A 89 4.16 -0.79 12.74
N ILE A 90 4.74 -1.58 11.82
CA ILE A 90 6.15 -1.44 11.42
C ILE A 90 6.36 -0.18 10.57
N LYS A 91 5.47 0.08 9.60
CA LYS A 91 5.57 1.24 8.72
C LYS A 91 5.38 2.54 9.51
N SER A 92 4.26 2.64 10.23
CA SER A 92 3.89 3.85 10.99
C SER A 92 4.14 5.14 10.18
N ASP A 93 4.63 6.19 10.82
CA ASP A 93 4.99 7.47 10.19
C ASP A 93 6.47 7.53 9.76
N ALA A 94 7.23 6.44 9.91
CA ALA A 94 8.69 6.44 9.72
C ALA A 94 9.11 6.40 8.24
N PHE A 95 8.29 5.82 7.36
CA PHE A 95 8.62 5.62 5.95
C PHE A 95 7.73 6.47 5.05
N GLU A 96 8.36 7.45 4.37
CA GLU A 96 7.71 8.36 3.43
C GLU A 96 7.93 7.96 1.97
N HIS A 97 9.03 7.26 1.64
CA HIS A 97 9.44 6.93 0.28
C HIS A 97 9.12 5.47 -0.09
N ILE A 98 7.88 5.03 0.16
CA ILE A 98 7.42 3.71 -0.27
C ILE A 98 6.96 3.76 -1.72
N LEU A 99 7.38 2.79 -2.53
CA LEU A 99 6.95 2.63 -3.91
C LEU A 99 5.48 2.25 -3.97
N ASP A 100 4.77 2.82 -4.95
CA ASP A 100 3.36 2.52 -5.17
C ASP A 100 3.22 1.31 -6.11
N CYS A 101 2.73 0.20 -5.54
CA CYS A 101 2.47 -1.06 -6.26
C CYS A 101 1.33 -1.01 -7.28
N SER A 102 0.56 0.08 -7.32
CA SER A 102 -0.54 0.26 -8.27
C SER A 102 -0.12 0.94 -9.57
N ILE A 103 0.92 1.78 -9.51
CA ILE A 103 1.43 2.54 -10.64
C ILE A 103 2.57 1.77 -11.30
N GLU A 104 3.56 1.36 -10.51
CA GLU A 104 4.80 0.77 -10.99
C GLU A 104 4.87 -0.73 -10.66
N ASP A 105 5.41 -1.51 -11.60
CA ASP A 105 5.75 -2.91 -11.32
C ASP A 105 7.06 -2.95 -10.53
N ILE A 106 6.96 -3.27 -9.23
CA ILE A 106 8.10 -3.26 -8.31
C ILE A 106 9.16 -4.30 -8.70
N ASP A 107 8.77 -5.41 -9.32
CA ASP A 107 9.73 -6.43 -9.77
C ASP A 107 10.64 -5.89 -10.88
N SER A 108 10.18 -4.89 -11.64
CA SER A 108 10.99 -4.21 -12.66
C SER A 108 12.01 -3.21 -12.07
N MET A 109 11.83 -2.80 -10.82
CA MET A 109 12.67 -1.82 -10.13
C MET A 109 13.76 -2.45 -9.26
N ILE A 110 13.69 -3.76 -9.01
CA ILE A 110 14.62 -4.49 -8.15
C ILE A 110 15.42 -5.55 -8.93
N SER A 111 16.71 -5.67 -8.60
CA SER A 111 17.62 -6.64 -9.20
C SER A 111 18.00 -7.69 -8.18
N PHE A 112 18.03 -8.95 -8.62
CA PHE A 112 18.42 -10.09 -7.80
C PHE A 112 19.79 -10.59 -8.24
N ARG A 113 20.77 -10.55 -7.34
CA ARG A 113 22.10 -11.09 -7.60
C ARG A 113 22.46 -12.16 -6.59
N LYS A 114 22.80 -13.36 -7.08
CA LYS A 114 23.43 -14.39 -6.26
C LYS A 114 24.90 -14.04 -6.06
N THR A 115 25.33 -14.05 -4.81
CA THR A 115 26.74 -13.92 -4.41
C THR A 115 27.14 -15.15 -3.60
N GLY A 116 28.44 -15.45 -3.54
CA GLY A 116 28.96 -16.65 -2.89
C GLY A 116 29.38 -17.74 -3.89
N ARG A 117 29.95 -18.82 -3.36
CA ARG A 117 30.37 -20.00 -4.14
C ARG A 117 29.33 -21.10 -3.97
N PHE A 118 29.28 -22.02 -4.94
CA PHE A 118 28.44 -23.22 -4.81
C PHE A 118 28.74 -23.88 -3.46
N CYS A 119 27.68 -24.14 -2.68
CA CYS A 119 27.68 -24.76 -1.35
C CYS A 119 28.28 -23.99 -0.15
N HIS A 120 28.82 -22.77 -0.32
CA HIS A 120 29.30 -21.94 0.81
C HIS A 120 28.94 -20.46 0.66
N ASP A 121 28.34 -19.90 1.71
CA ASP A 121 27.99 -18.47 1.83
C ASP A 121 27.14 -17.92 0.68
N GLU A 122 26.20 -18.73 0.16
CA GLU A 122 25.27 -18.27 -0.86
C GLU A 122 24.31 -17.22 -0.28
N ARG A 123 24.35 -16.01 -0.82
CA ARG A 123 23.45 -14.92 -0.43
C ARG A 123 22.79 -14.33 -1.66
N ILE A 124 21.49 -14.08 -1.54
CA ILE A 124 20.74 -13.27 -2.50
C ILE A 124 20.86 -11.83 -2.04
N VAL A 125 21.43 -10.99 -2.89
CA VAL A 125 21.49 -9.55 -2.70
C VAL A 125 20.39 -8.93 -3.56
N ILE A 126 19.52 -8.14 -2.92
CA ILE A 126 18.47 -7.36 -3.58
C ILE A 126 18.97 -5.93 -3.64
N GLN A 127 19.06 -5.36 -4.85
CA GLN A 127 19.52 -3.99 -5.06
C GLN A 127 18.56 -3.25 -5.99
N PRO A 128 18.27 -1.95 -5.75
CA PRO A 128 17.47 -1.17 -6.69
C PRO A 128 18.20 -1.02 -8.03
N LEU A 129 17.46 -1.04 -9.15
CA LEU A 129 18.04 -0.81 -10.49
C LEU A 129 18.40 0.65 -10.71
N SER A 130 17.65 1.57 -10.09
CA SER A 130 17.88 3.01 -10.17
C SER A 130 18.43 3.56 -8.86
N SER A 131 19.32 4.54 -8.95
CA SER A 131 19.89 5.25 -7.80
C SER A 131 19.10 6.50 -7.40
N GLU A 132 17.95 6.74 -8.02
CA GLU A 132 17.12 7.91 -7.73
C GLU A 132 16.58 7.87 -6.30
N GLN A 133 16.58 9.03 -5.64
CA GLN A 133 16.13 9.20 -4.24
C GLN A 133 14.65 8.83 -4.00
N LYS A 134 13.85 8.67 -5.06
CA LYS A 134 12.49 8.13 -4.96
C LYS A 134 12.44 6.65 -4.54
N VAL A 135 13.56 5.93 -4.67
CA VAL A 135 13.69 4.47 -4.56
C VAL A 135 14.60 4.07 -3.38
N LEU A 136 15.02 5.03 -2.54
CA LEU A 136 15.92 4.80 -1.39
C LEU A 136 15.17 4.68 -0.06
#